data_AF-A0A7X9R473-F1
#
_entry.id   AF-A0A7X9R473-F1
#
_cell.length_a   1.000
_cell.length_b   1.000
_cell.length_c   1.000
_cell.angle_alpha   90.00
_cell.angle_beta   90.00
_cell.angle_gamma   90.00
#
_symmetry.space_group_name_H-M   'P 1'
#
loop_
_entity.id
_entity.type
_entity.pdbx_description
1 polymer ?
#
loop_
_entity_poly.entity_id
_entity_poly.type
_entity_poly.pdbx_seq_one_letter_code
_entity_poly.pdbx_strand_id
1 'polypeptide(L)'
;MDVVASNAEEWRAWLDTHGRSETEVWLIIAHKGSGRPSLRYHEAVEHALCYGWIDGLHRKHDAHSSRLRFSPRRPRSTWSALNRERAERMVAQGLMTEAGQSAIDLAKKRGTWQPTPGTAPVDRREGAQVRDRRR
;
A
#
# COMPACT_ATOMS: atom_id res chain seq x y z
N MET A 1 -8.18 -6.02 12.23
CA MET A 1 -9.39 -6.43 11.48
C MET A 1 -8.97 -6.97 10.13
N ASP A 2 -9.60 -8.06 9.66
CA ASP A 2 -9.43 -8.57 8.30
C ASP A 2 -10.59 -8.05 7.42
N VAL A 3 -10.30 -7.60 6.19
CA VAL A 3 -11.26 -7.03 5.23
C VAL A 3 -11.07 -7.70 3.87
N VAL A 4 -12.17 -7.94 3.17
CA VAL A 4 -12.17 -8.40 1.77
C VAL A 4 -12.63 -7.25 0.90
N ALA A 5 -11.94 -7.02 -0.22
CA ALA A 5 -12.38 -6.12 -1.28
C ALA A 5 -12.14 -6.78 -2.64
N SER A 6 -13.20 -6.89 -3.43
CA SER A 6 -13.23 -7.59 -4.72
C SER A 6 -12.58 -6.76 -5.83
N ASN A 7 -12.52 -5.44 -5.65
CA ASN A 7 -12.02 -4.48 -6.62
C ASN A 7 -11.54 -3.18 -5.92
N ALA A 8 -11.05 -2.24 -6.74
CA ALA A 8 -10.57 -0.94 -6.29
C ALA A 8 -11.64 -0.09 -5.60
N GLU A 9 -12.86 -0.10 -6.09
CA GLU A 9 -13.96 0.73 -5.57
C GLU A 9 -14.31 0.33 -4.14
N GLU A 10 -14.48 -0.97 -3.87
CA GLU A 10 -14.74 -1.50 -2.53
C GLU A 10 -13.62 -1.16 -1.54
N TRP A 11 -12.37 -1.23 -2.01
CA TRP A 11 -11.23 -0.89 -1.17
C TRP A 11 -11.16 0.62 -0.86
N ARG A 12 -11.43 1.46 -1.87
CA ARG A 12 -11.53 2.91 -1.68
C ARG A 12 -12.69 3.28 -0.75
N ALA A 13 -13.83 2.60 -0.85
CA ALA A 13 -14.97 2.83 0.04
C ALA A 13 -14.60 2.51 1.50
N TRP A 14 -13.86 1.42 1.73
CA TRP A 14 -13.35 1.11 3.07
C TRP A 14 -12.40 2.20 3.57
N LEU A 15 -11.44 2.63 2.76
CA LEU A 15 -10.47 3.68 3.11
C LEU A 15 -11.12 5.04 3.35
N ASP A 16 -12.17 5.37 2.60
CA ASP A 16 -12.91 6.62 2.79
C ASP A 16 -13.62 6.65 4.14
N THR A 17 -14.27 5.53 4.49
CA THR A 17 -15.02 5.41 5.74
C THR A 17 -14.11 5.30 6.96
N HIS A 18 -13.01 4.56 6.86
CA HIS A 18 -12.20 4.15 8.03
C HIS A 18 -10.80 4.74 8.05
N GLY A 19 -10.32 5.31 6.94
CA GLY A 19 -8.92 5.69 6.75
C GLY A 19 -8.42 6.79 7.68
N ARG A 20 -9.33 7.49 8.38
CA ARG A 20 -9.02 8.53 9.36
C ARG A 20 -9.14 8.06 10.82
N SER A 21 -9.88 6.98 11.09
CA SER A 21 -10.14 6.48 12.45
C SER A 21 -9.32 5.23 12.76
N GLU A 22 -9.06 4.38 11.76
CA GLU A 22 -8.34 3.13 11.95
C GLU A 22 -6.82 3.30 11.89
N THR A 23 -6.12 2.50 12.68
CA THR A 23 -4.64 2.53 12.74
C THR A 23 -3.99 1.44 11.91
N GLU A 24 -4.74 0.39 11.57
CA GLU A 24 -4.33 -0.66 10.64
C GLU A 24 -5.52 -1.50 10.15
N VAL A 25 -5.31 -2.21 9.04
CA VAL A 25 -6.22 -3.23 8.51
C VAL A 25 -5.43 -4.32 7.81
N TRP A 26 -5.99 -5.52 7.75
CA TRP A 26 -5.47 -6.62 6.93
C TRP A 26 -6.40 -6.85 5.75
N LEU A 27 -5.96 -6.50 4.55
CA LEU A 27 -6.70 -6.78 3.33
C LEU A 27 -6.41 -8.21 2.87
N ILE A 28 -7.47 -9.02 2.69
CA ILE A 28 -7.37 -10.36 2.12
C ILE A 28 -7.20 -10.24 0.61
N ILE A 29 -6.13 -10.85 0.10
CA ILE A 29 -5.78 -10.90 -1.32
C ILE A 29 -5.86 -12.37 -1.77
N ALA A 30 -6.83 -12.66 -2.65
CA ALA A 30 -6.98 -13.99 -3.20
C ALA A 30 -5.83 -14.36 -4.15
N HIS A 31 -5.42 -15.62 -4.11
CA HIS A 31 -4.42 -16.14 -5.04
C HIS A 31 -4.99 -16.19 -6.46
N LYS A 32 -4.11 -15.98 -7.45
CA LYS A 32 -4.46 -16.16 -8.86
C LYS A 32 -4.95 -17.61 -9.07
N GLY A 33 -6.11 -17.76 -9.72
CA GLY A 33 -6.72 -19.06 -9.98
C GLY A 33 -7.58 -19.62 -8.85
N SER A 34 -7.77 -18.90 -7.74
CA SER A 34 -8.68 -19.30 -6.66
C SER A 34 -10.17 -19.21 -7.02
N GLY A 35 -10.50 -18.57 -8.15
CA GLY A 35 -11.89 -18.27 -8.54
C GLY A 35 -12.55 -17.15 -7.72
N ARG A 36 -11.85 -16.57 -6.73
CA ARG A 36 -12.37 -15.49 -5.89
C ARG A 36 -11.97 -14.12 -6.48
N PRO A 37 -12.93 -13.19 -6.67
CA PRO A 37 -12.61 -11.79 -6.98
C PRO A 37 -11.72 -11.18 -5.90
N SER A 38 -10.71 -10.42 -6.33
CA SER A 38 -9.77 -9.76 -5.41
C SER A 38 -8.98 -8.71 -6.17
N LEU A 39 -8.61 -7.64 -5.45
CA LEU A 39 -7.56 -6.73 -5.86
C LEU A 39 -6.25 -7.45 -6.14
N ARG A 40 -5.51 -6.97 -7.14
CA ARG A 40 -4.09 -7.28 -7.25
C ARG A 40 -3.31 -6.48 -6.21
N TYR A 41 -2.17 -7.03 -5.81
CA TYR A 41 -1.30 -6.39 -4.83
C TYR A 41 -0.96 -4.93 -5.19
N HIS A 42 -0.63 -4.64 -6.45
CA HIS A 42 -0.24 -3.27 -6.84
C HIS A 42 -1.41 -2.29 -6.75
N GLU A 43 -2.61 -2.69 -7.18
CA GLU A 43 -3.83 -1.88 -7.09
C GLU A 43 -4.15 -1.55 -5.63
N ALA A 44 -4.04 -2.55 -4.73
CA ALA A 44 -4.26 -2.35 -3.31
C ALA A 44 -3.30 -1.30 -2.72
N VAL A 45 -2.02 -1.33 -3.11
CA VAL A 45 -1.01 -0.35 -2.66
C VAL A 45 -1.26 1.02 -3.28
N GLU A 46 -1.54 1.12 -4.57
CA GLU A 46 -1.83 2.38 -5.26
C GLU A 46 -3.02 3.12 -4.63
N HIS A 47 -4.12 2.41 -4.40
CA HIS A 47 -5.28 2.97 -3.75
C HIS A 47 -5.01 3.30 -2.28
N ALA A 48 -4.23 2.52 -1.54
CA ALA A 48 -3.83 2.88 -0.17
C ALA A 48 -3.00 4.18 -0.14
N LEU A 49 -2.06 4.35 -1.08
CA LEU A 49 -1.25 5.57 -1.19
C LEU A 49 -2.13 6.80 -1.42
N CYS A 50 -3.24 6.66 -2.16
CA CYS A 50 -4.19 7.75 -2.39
C CYS A 50 -4.78 8.33 -1.10
N TYR A 51 -4.82 7.55 -0.02
CA TYR A 51 -5.36 7.94 1.28
C TYR A 51 -4.24 8.18 2.31
N GLY A 52 -2.97 8.16 1.90
CA GLY A 52 -1.83 8.33 2.80
C GLY A 52 -1.48 7.07 3.60
N TRP A 53 -1.92 5.90 3.16
CA TRP A 53 -1.63 4.60 3.76
C TRP A 53 -0.49 3.87 3.03
N ILE A 54 0.12 2.89 3.69
CA ILE A 54 1.15 2.01 3.10
C ILE A 54 0.91 0.57 3.55
N ASP A 55 1.27 -0.36 2.68
CA ASP A 55 1.38 -1.77 3.03
C ASP A 55 2.56 -2.06 3.98
N GLY A 56 2.55 -3.26 4.55
CA GLY A 56 3.61 -3.72 5.44
C GLY A 56 3.71 -5.23 5.48
N LEU A 57 3.13 -5.86 6.50
CA LEU A 57 3.29 -7.30 6.68
C LEU A 57 2.43 -8.07 5.67
N HIS A 58 3.04 -9.01 4.97
CA HIS A 58 2.35 -9.99 4.15
C HIS A 58 2.37 -11.35 4.84
N ARG A 59 1.20 -11.98 5.00
CA ARG A 59 1.06 -13.28 5.67
C ARG A 59 0.14 -14.21 4.88
N LYS A 60 0.34 -15.52 5.01
CA LYS A 60 -0.65 -16.50 4.57
C LYS A 60 -1.95 -16.30 5.36
N HIS A 61 -3.09 -16.41 4.67
CA HIS A 61 -4.42 -16.41 5.30
C HIS A 61 -5.02 -17.81 5.26
N ASP A 62 -5.20 -18.39 4.07
CA ASP A 62 -5.69 -19.76 3.88
C ASP A 62 -4.98 -20.44 2.68
N ALA A 63 -5.55 -21.53 2.15
CA ALA A 63 -5.02 -22.24 0.98
C ALA A 63 -5.14 -21.44 -0.33
N HIS A 64 -6.05 -20.49 -0.39
CA HIS A 64 -6.45 -19.76 -1.59
C HIS A 64 -6.22 -18.25 -1.49
N SER A 65 -5.65 -17.76 -0.40
CA SER A 65 -5.46 -16.34 -0.15
C SER A 65 -4.33 -16.04 0.83
N SER A 66 -3.88 -14.80 0.73
CA SER A 66 -2.95 -14.17 1.64
C SER A 66 -3.59 -12.92 2.23
N ARG A 67 -2.98 -12.34 3.26
CA ARG A 67 -3.41 -11.06 3.83
C ARG A 67 -2.27 -10.08 3.92
N LEU A 68 -2.55 -8.85 3.53
CA LEU A 68 -1.60 -7.75 3.50
C LEU A 68 -2.03 -6.68 4.48
N ARG A 69 -1.16 -6.35 5.43
CA ARG A 69 -1.42 -5.31 6.41
C ARG A 69 -1.20 -3.93 5.78
N PHE A 70 -2.15 -3.03 5.96
CA PHE A 70 -2.06 -1.62 5.64
C PHE A 70 -2.17 -0.78 6.90
N SER A 71 -1.47 0.35 6.93
CA SER A 71 -1.53 1.33 8.02
C SER A 71 -1.24 2.75 7.51
N PRO A 72 -1.68 3.81 8.21
CA PRO A 72 -1.31 5.18 7.88
C PRO A 72 0.22 5.35 7.80
N ARG A 73 0.71 6.09 6.81
CA ARG A 73 2.14 6.37 6.69
C ARG A 73 2.61 7.21 7.86
N ARG A 74 3.72 6.80 8.47
CA ARG A 74 4.37 7.61 9.50
C ARG A 74 5.08 8.80 8.85
N PRO A 75 4.99 10.02 9.42
CA PRO A 75 5.63 11.22 8.87
C PRO A 75 7.13 11.12 8.56
N ARG A 76 7.85 10.22 9.26
CA ARG A 76 9.30 10.05 9.13
C ARG A 76 9.70 8.87 8.25
N SER A 77 8.75 8.12 7.69
CA SER A 77 9.03 6.97 6.84
C SER A 77 9.47 7.40 5.45
N THR A 78 10.60 6.86 4.99
CA THR A 78 11.12 7.05 3.63
C THR A 78 10.14 6.51 2.58
N TRP A 79 10.07 7.18 1.44
CA TRP A 79 9.39 6.69 0.25
C TRP A 79 10.37 5.88 -0.61
N SER A 80 9.97 4.66 -0.97
CA SER A 80 10.72 3.88 -1.97
C SER A 80 10.49 4.49 -3.37
N ALA A 81 11.40 4.20 -4.31
CA ALA A 81 11.24 4.64 -5.70
C ALA A 81 9.92 4.15 -6.31
N LEU A 82 9.56 2.89 -6.07
CA LEU A 82 8.33 2.29 -6.57
C LEU A 82 7.06 2.96 -5.98
N ASN A 83 7.05 3.29 -4.68
CA ASN A 83 5.90 3.97 -4.09
C ASN A 83 5.79 5.44 -4.51
N ARG A 84 6.91 6.11 -4.83
CA ARG A 84 6.88 7.42 -5.48
C ARG A 84 6.24 7.33 -6.86
N GLU A 85 6.72 6.40 -7.70
CA GLU A 85 6.20 6.21 -9.06
C GLU A 85 4.69 5.90 -9.05
N ARG A 86 4.26 5.01 -8.15
CA ARG A 86 2.83 4.71 -7.95
C ARG A 86 2.05 5.95 -7.54
N ALA A 87 2.53 6.71 -6.56
CA ALA A 87 1.84 7.92 -6.10
C ALA A 87 1.75 8.98 -7.21
N GLU A 88 2.83 9.19 -7.97
CA GLU A 88 2.86 10.10 -9.12
C GLU A 88 1.87 9.67 -10.20
N ARG A 89 1.77 8.36 -10.48
CA ARG A 89 0.75 7.80 -11.37
C ARG A 89 -0.67 8.10 -10.88
N MET A 90 -0.94 7.90 -9.59
CA MET A 90 -2.27 8.16 -9.02
C MET A 90 -2.63 9.65 -9.01
N VAL A 91 -1.63 10.55 -8.86
CA VAL A 91 -1.81 12.00 -9.06
C VAL A 91 -2.16 12.30 -10.51
N ALA A 92 -1.40 11.76 -11.46
CA ALA A 92 -1.62 11.98 -12.89
C ALA A 92 -3.00 11.49 -13.37
N GLN A 93 -3.53 10.44 -12.75
CA GLN A 93 -4.86 9.90 -13.02
C GLN A 93 -6.00 10.64 -12.30
N GLY A 94 -5.70 11.66 -11.48
CA GLY A 94 -6.71 12.38 -10.70
C GLY A 94 -7.35 11.56 -9.57
N LEU A 95 -6.73 10.44 -9.17
CA LEU A 95 -7.26 9.51 -8.16
C LEU A 95 -6.74 9.78 -6.74
N MET A 96 -5.67 10.58 -6.62
CA MET A 96 -5.07 11.00 -5.35
C MET A 96 -6.05 11.84 -4.53
N THR A 97 -6.20 11.53 -3.24
CA THR A 97 -7.03 12.34 -2.33
C THR A 97 -6.18 13.39 -1.60
N GLU A 98 -6.83 14.33 -0.92
CA GLU A 98 -6.15 15.32 -0.07
C GLU A 98 -5.28 14.66 1.01
N ALA A 99 -5.71 13.54 1.59
CA ALA A 99 -4.95 12.82 2.61
C ALA A 99 -3.65 12.24 2.05
N GLY A 100 -3.71 11.63 0.86
CA GLY A 100 -2.52 11.12 0.18
C GLY A 100 -1.58 12.25 -0.28
N GLN A 101 -2.14 13.34 -0.83
CA GLN A 101 -1.36 14.51 -1.23
C GLN A 101 -0.65 15.15 -0.04
N SER A 102 -1.32 15.28 1.10
CA SER A 102 -0.73 15.78 2.35
C SER A 102 0.45 14.91 2.81
N ALA A 103 0.36 13.59 2.64
CA ALA A 103 1.46 12.68 2.96
C ALA A 103 2.66 12.87 2.01
N ILE A 104 2.43 13.12 0.72
CA ILE A 104 3.46 13.45 -0.26
C ILE A 104 4.15 14.77 0.11
N ASP A 105 3.38 15.81 0.38
CA ASP A 105 3.91 17.16 0.67
C ASP A 105 4.70 17.18 1.97
N LEU A 106 4.22 16.47 2.99
CA LEU A 106 4.95 16.28 4.24
C LEU A 106 6.28 15.56 4.02
N ALA A 107 6.30 14.52 3.17
CA ALA A 107 7.51 13.79 2.84
C ALA A 107 8.51 14.64 2.06
N LYS A 108 8.05 15.48 1.12
CA LYS A 108 8.89 16.45 0.40
C LYS A 108 9.48 17.47 1.37
N LYS A 109 8.67 18.08 2.24
CA LYS A 109 9.10 19.03 3.27
C LYS A 109 10.15 18.44 4.22
N ARG A 110 10.08 17.14 4.51
CA ARG A 110 10.99 16.43 5.42
C ARG A 110 12.18 15.78 4.72
N GLY A 111 12.28 15.84 3.39
CA GLY A 111 13.33 15.14 2.64
C GLY A 111 13.21 13.62 2.64
N THR A 112 12.07 13.06 3.05
CA THR A 112 11.81 11.60 3.01
C THR A 112 11.15 11.15 1.71
N TRP A 113 10.78 12.09 0.82
CA TRP A 113 10.31 11.82 -0.53
C TRP A 113 11.43 11.24 -1.39
N GLN A 114 12.55 11.93 -1.53
CA GLN A 114 13.74 11.45 -2.23
C GLN A 114 14.86 11.20 -1.20
N PRO A 115 15.21 9.93 -0.89
CA PRO A 115 16.38 9.70 -0.05
C PRO A 115 17.63 10.19 -0.77
N THR A 116 18.39 11.07 -0.11
CA THR A 116 19.67 11.58 -0.58
C THR A 116 20.66 10.43 -0.73
N PRO A 117 21.56 10.43 -1.74
CA PRO A 117 22.63 9.44 -1.85
C PRO A 117 23.40 9.34 -0.52
N GLY A 118 23.48 8.16 0.08
CA GLY A 118 24.16 7.91 1.36
C GLY A 118 23.25 7.80 2.59
N THR A 119 21.96 8.13 2.49
CA THR A 119 20.98 7.74 3.53
C THR A 119 20.49 6.32 3.27
N ALA A 120 21.05 5.35 3.99
CA ALA A 120 20.47 4.00 4.00
C ALA A 120 19.00 4.10 4.42
N PRO A 121 18.06 3.49 3.67
CA PRO A 121 16.72 3.32 4.20
C PRO A 121 16.84 2.62 5.55
N VAL A 122 16.22 3.17 6.61
CA VAL A 122 15.94 2.37 7.81
C VAL A 122 14.80 1.43 7.43
N ASP A 123 15.13 0.44 6.61
CA ASP A 123 14.28 -0.68 6.30
C ASP A 123 14.44 -1.70 7.41
N ARG A 124 13.56 -1.64 8.41
CA ARG A 124 13.28 -2.82 9.23
C ARG A 124 12.12 -3.56 8.60
N ARG A 125 12.42 -4.39 7.60
CA ARG A 125 11.91 -5.78 7.48
C ARG A 125 12.45 -6.52 6.25
N GLU A 126 13.32 -7.49 6.52
CA GLU A 126 13.41 -8.74 5.76
C GLU A 126 12.02 -9.37 5.61
N GLY A 127 11.70 -9.83 4.40
CA GLY A 127 10.42 -10.45 4.11
C GLY A 127 10.29 -10.89 2.65
N ALA A 128 11.15 -11.85 2.27
CA ALA A 128 11.00 -12.78 1.15
C ALA A 128 10.41 -12.23 -0.18
N GLN A 129 11.31 -11.94 -1.12
CA GLN A 129 11.02 -12.14 -2.54
C GLN A 129 10.63 -13.61 -2.75
N VAL A 130 9.34 -13.92 -2.88
CA VAL A 130 8.96 -15.12 -3.65
C VAL A 130 9.16 -14.75 -5.10
N ARG A 131 10.33 -15.15 -5.62
CA ARG A 131 10.60 -15.21 -7.05
C ARG A 131 9.56 -16.11 -7.68
N ASP A 132 8.72 -15.54 -8.54
CA ASP A 132 7.94 -16.25 -9.53
C ASP A 132 8.93 -17.00 -10.44
N ARG A 133 9.25 -18.25 -10.10
CA ARG A 133 9.91 -19.16 -11.02
C ARG A 133 8.83 -19.70 -11.94
N ARG A 134 8.71 -19.08 -13.11
CA ARG A 134 8.23 -19.76 -14.30
C ARG A 134 9.17 -20.91 -14.63
N ARG A 135 8.70 -22.14 -14.44
CA ARG A 135 8.74 -23.25 -15.40
C ARG A 135 7.98 -24.43 -14.82
#